data_AF-A0A4P6MN48-F1
#
_entry.id   AF-A0A4P6MN48-F1
#
_cell.length_a   1.000
_cell.length_b   1.000
_cell.length_c   1.000
_cell.angle_alpha   90.00
_cell.angle_beta   90.00
_cell.angle_gamma   90.00
#
_symmetry.space_group_name_H-M   'P 1'
#
loop_
_entity.id
_entity.type
_entity.pdbx_description
1 polymer ?
#
loop_
_entity_poly.entity_id
_entity_poly.type
_entity_poly.pdbx_seq_one_letter_code
_entity_poly.pdbx_strand_id
1 'polypeptide(L)'
;MSETMTLRAWLLTDAPTSRRHARLASLYKGWLSFSSNTMAMLGLGIIVALLLIAAFAPWLAPHDPFAQDLTNRLQPLGSPGHVLGTDSLGRDILSRLIYGSRITLYIVALVALIAPLAGLIVGTLAGYAGGWVDAVLMRITDIFLAFPRLVLALAFVAALGAGIENAVLAISLTAWPPYARIARAETLTIRSSDYISAVRLQGAGPIRIITKHIWPLCISSLIVRVTLDMAGIILAAAGLGFLGLGAQPPSPEWGAMISEGRRFILDHWWVATMPGLAIFTVSLAFNLLGDGLRDVLDPKDGGNQ
;
A
#
# COMPACT_ATOMS: atom_id res chain seq x y z
N MET A 1 7.09 50.36 9.43
CA MET A 1 6.03 49.61 8.71
C MET A 1 6.38 48.15 8.81
N SER A 2 5.63 47.37 9.60
CA SER A 2 5.79 45.92 9.67
C SER A 2 5.20 45.34 8.40
N GLU A 3 6.03 44.90 7.46
CA GLU A 3 5.57 44.07 6.35
C GLU A 3 4.99 42.79 6.95
N THR A 4 3.68 42.61 6.83
CA THR A 4 3.03 41.34 7.16
C THR A 4 3.52 40.30 6.15
N MET A 5 4.56 39.54 6.52
CA MET A 5 5.01 38.37 5.78
C MET A 5 3.80 37.48 5.47
N THR A 6 3.54 37.22 4.20
CA THR A 6 2.47 36.29 3.80
C THR A 6 2.85 34.87 4.23
N LEU A 7 1.86 34.02 4.55
CA LEU A 7 2.09 32.62 4.94
C LEU A 7 2.95 31.87 3.92
N ARG A 8 2.79 32.17 2.63
CA ARG A 8 3.61 31.61 1.55
C ARG A 8 5.05 32.09 1.61
N ALA A 9 5.28 33.39 1.83
CA ALA A 9 6.63 33.95 1.98
C ALA A 9 7.33 33.39 3.22
N TRP A 10 6.59 33.19 4.32
CA TRP A 10 7.10 32.54 5.53
C TRP A 10 7.55 31.10 5.24
N LEU A 11 6.69 30.27 4.63
CA LEU A 11 7.00 28.87 4.30
C LEU A 11 8.11 28.67 3.26
N LEU A 12 8.39 29.66 2.41
CA LEU A 12 9.43 29.58 1.39
C LEU A 12 10.77 30.18 1.83
N THR A 13 10.87 30.72 3.05
CA THR A 13 12.12 31.32 3.54
C THR A 13 13.31 30.34 3.55
N ASP A 14 14.49 30.85 3.22
CA ASP A 14 15.75 30.08 3.26
C ASP A 14 16.35 29.97 4.67
N ALA A 15 15.84 30.78 5.60
CA ALA A 15 16.27 30.81 7.01
C ALA A 15 15.08 30.51 7.95
N PRO A 16 14.73 29.24 8.17
CA PRO A 16 13.64 28.88 9.07
C PRO A 16 13.98 29.22 10.52
N THR A 17 13.13 30.03 11.14
CA THR A 17 13.32 30.57 12.51
C THR A 17 13.05 29.57 13.65
N SER A 18 12.44 28.42 13.38
CA SER A 18 12.17 27.38 14.39
C SER A 18 12.15 25.97 13.79
N ARG A 19 12.33 24.93 14.62
CA ARG A 19 12.23 23.52 14.17
C ARG A 19 10.85 23.18 13.58
N ARG A 20 9.78 23.79 14.09
CA ARG A 20 8.42 23.62 13.55
C ARG A 20 8.28 24.30 12.20
N HIS A 21 8.84 25.51 12.07
CA HIS A 21 8.89 26.25 10.82
C HIS A 21 9.66 25.49 9.74
N ALA A 22 10.86 24.96 10.05
CA ALA A 22 11.64 24.16 9.11
C ALA A 22 10.88 22.92 8.60
N ARG A 23 10.14 22.23 9.48
CA ARG A 23 9.29 21.09 9.08
C ARG A 23 8.15 21.51 8.17
N LEU A 24 7.43 22.59 8.52
CA LEU A 24 6.32 23.09 7.71
C LEU A 24 6.79 23.60 6.34
N ALA A 25 7.93 24.29 6.29
CA ALA A 25 8.56 24.76 5.06
C ALA A 25 8.96 23.57 4.16
N SER A 26 9.60 22.54 4.73
CA SER A 26 9.97 21.32 3.99
C SER A 26 8.73 20.57 3.47
N LEU A 27 7.69 20.42 4.28
CA LEU A 27 6.43 19.80 3.85
C LEU A 27 5.74 20.60 2.74
N TYR A 28 5.76 21.94 2.83
CA TYR A 28 5.17 22.79 1.81
C TYR A 28 5.95 22.77 0.50
N LYS A 29 7.29 22.82 0.55
CA LYS A 29 8.16 22.67 -0.63
C LYS A 29 7.97 21.29 -1.27
N GLY A 30 7.89 20.23 -0.45
CA GLY A 30 7.58 18.87 -0.92
C GLY A 30 6.21 18.78 -1.57
N TRP A 31 5.18 19.38 -0.96
CA TRP A 31 3.83 19.43 -1.53
C TRP A 31 3.78 20.20 -2.86
N LEU A 32 4.48 21.34 -2.98
CA LEU A 32 4.56 22.08 -4.23
C LEU A 32 5.18 21.24 -5.34
N SER A 33 6.30 20.57 -5.06
CA SER A 33 6.95 19.64 -6.00
C SER A 33 6.00 18.51 -6.39
N PHE A 34 5.37 17.86 -5.40
CA PHE A 34 4.38 16.80 -5.62
C PHE A 34 3.22 17.27 -6.51
N SER A 35 2.65 18.44 -6.21
CA SER A 35 1.50 19.00 -6.92
C SER A 35 1.81 19.42 -8.36
N SER A 36 3.09 19.61 -8.69
CA SER A 36 3.53 19.88 -10.07
C SER A 36 3.51 18.61 -10.93
N ASN A 37 3.60 17.43 -10.31
CA ASN A 37 3.52 16.14 -11.01
C ASN A 37 2.06 15.76 -11.27
N THR A 38 1.61 15.97 -12.52
CA THR A 38 0.21 15.70 -12.93
C THR A 38 -0.17 14.22 -12.77
N MET A 39 0.76 13.29 -13.00
CA MET A 39 0.53 11.87 -12.84
C MET A 39 0.33 11.48 -11.37
N ALA A 40 1.17 12.04 -10.49
CA ALA A 40 1.04 11.85 -9.05
C ALA A 40 -0.30 12.38 -8.50
N MET A 41 -0.73 13.54 -9.01
CA MET A 41 -2.02 14.13 -8.65
C MET A 41 -3.21 13.33 -9.17
N LEU A 42 -3.10 12.72 -10.35
CA LEU A 42 -4.12 11.80 -10.88
C LEU A 42 -4.23 10.57 -9.98
N GLY A 43 -3.10 9.94 -9.62
CA GLY A 43 -3.07 8.81 -8.70
C GLY A 43 -3.67 9.14 -7.33
N LEU A 44 -3.29 10.30 -6.77
CA LEU A 44 -3.86 10.81 -5.53
C LEU A 44 -5.38 11.01 -5.64
N GLY A 45 -5.86 11.61 -6.73
CA GLY A 45 -7.28 11.83 -6.98
C GLY A 45 -8.08 10.53 -7.00
N ILE A 46 -7.56 9.50 -7.68
CA ILE A 46 -8.19 8.17 -7.75
C ILE A 46 -8.22 7.51 -6.36
N ILE A 47 -7.13 7.58 -5.59
CA ILE A 47 -7.09 7.00 -4.23
C ILE A 47 -8.04 7.73 -3.28
N VAL A 48 -8.11 9.06 -3.35
CA VAL A 48 -9.08 9.84 -2.58
C VAL A 48 -10.51 9.46 -2.96
N ALA A 49 -10.81 9.34 -4.25
CA ALA A 49 -12.11 8.87 -4.73
C ALA A 49 -12.43 7.46 -4.20
N LEU A 50 -11.47 6.53 -4.24
CA LEU A 50 -11.62 5.17 -3.71
C LEU A 50 -11.93 5.19 -2.20
N LEU A 51 -11.22 6.00 -1.42
CA LEU A 51 -11.46 6.17 0.01
C LEU A 51 -12.87 6.70 0.29
N LEU A 52 -13.33 7.68 -0.50
CA LEU A 52 -14.69 8.23 -0.39
C LEU A 52 -15.75 7.18 -0.77
N ILE A 53 -15.54 6.43 -1.86
CA ILE A 53 -16.42 5.34 -2.27
C ILE A 53 -16.53 4.29 -1.17
N ALA A 54 -15.41 3.91 -0.56
CA ALA A 54 -15.37 2.92 0.51
C ALA A 54 -16.03 3.43 1.80
N ALA A 55 -15.77 4.69 2.18
CA ALA A 55 -16.34 5.29 3.39
C ALA A 55 -17.86 5.48 3.28
N PHE A 56 -18.34 5.91 2.11
CA PHE A 56 -19.75 6.16 1.84
C PHE A 56 -20.45 4.99 1.13
N ALA A 57 -19.85 3.79 1.15
CA ALA A 57 -20.40 2.61 0.49
C ALA A 57 -21.87 2.31 0.84
N PRO A 58 -22.32 2.39 2.12
CA PRO A 58 -23.72 2.16 2.46
C PRO A 58 -24.71 3.19 1.88
N TRP A 59 -24.23 4.36 1.46
CA TRP A 59 -25.06 5.41 0.85
C TRP A 59 -24.92 5.50 -0.66
N LEU A 60 -23.78 5.03 -1.20
CA LEU A 60 -23.49 5.03 -2.63
C LEU A 60 -23.97 3.76 -3.34
N ALA A 61 -24.04 2.64 -2.65
CA ALA A 61 -24.50 1.38 -3.23
C ALA A 61 -26.00 1.46 -3.57
N PRO A 62 -26.40 1.28 -4.85
CA PRO A 62 -27.81 1.33 -5.22
C PRO A 62 -28.64 0.17 -4.65
N HIS A 63 -28.02 -0.98 -4.42
CA HIS A 63 -28.65 -2.21 -3.94
C HIS A 63 -27.84 -2.83 -2.80
N ASP A 64 -28.45 -3.76 -2.06
CA ASP A 64 -27.72 -4.60 -1.12
C ASP A 64 -26.73 -5.50 -1.90
N PRO A 65 -25.41 -5.42 -1.65
CA PRO A 65 -24.40 -6.22 -2.36
C PRO A 65 -24.51 -7.74 -2.13
N PHE A 66 -25.31 -8.16 -1.14
CA PHE A 66 -25.54 -9.56 -0.79
C PHE A 66 -26.90 -10.08 -1.26
N ALA A 67 -27.85 -9.20 -1.61
CA ALA A 67 -29.18 -9.59 -2.03
C ALA A 67 -29.14 -10.34 -3.37
N GLN A 68 -29.72 -11.54 -3.38
CA GLN A 68 -29.76 -12.42 -4.55
C GLN A 68 -31.14 -12.36 -5.19
N ASP A 69 -31.18 -12.28 -6.51
CA ASP A 69 -32.41 -12.35 -7.30
C ASP A 69 -32.17 -13.17 -8.57
N LEU A 70 -32.48 -14.46 -8.50
CA LEU A 70 -32.26 -15.39 -9.61
C LEU A 70 -33.08 -15.05 -10.86
N THR A 71 -34.16 -14.27 -10.72
CA THR A 71 -34.96 -13.82 -11.88
C THR A 71 -34.21 -12.78 -12.71
N ASN A 72 -33.35 -12.01 -12.06
CA ASN A 72 -32.52 -10.97 -12.66
C ASN A 72 -31.05 -11.40 -12.82
N ARG A 73 -30.76 -12.70 -12.97
CA ARG A 73 -29.39 -13.21 -13.15
C ARG A 73 -28.78 -12.77 -14.49
N LEU A 74 -27.48 -12.48 -14.48
CA LEU A 74 -26.66 -12.21 -15.67
C LEU A 74 -27.22 -11.11 -16.59
N GLN A 75 -27.84 -10.08 -16.00
CA GLN A 75 -28.36 -8.97 -16.78
C GLN A 75 -27.21 -8.13 -17.37
N PRO A 76 -27.39 -7.62 -18.61
CA PRO A 76 -26.40 -6.79 -19.28
C PRO A 76 -26.21 -5.43 -18.61
N LEU A 77 -25.11 -4.78 -18.98
CA LEU A 77 -24.82 -3.39 -18.62
C LEU A 77 -25.99 -2.47 -18.99
N GLY A 78 -26.36 -1.56 -18.08
CA GLY A 78 -27.44 -0.60 -18.29
C GLY A 78 -28.86 -1.17 -18.15
N SER A 79 -29.01 -2.39 -17.64
CA SER A 79 -30.33 -2.94 -17.30
C SER A 79 -31.05 -2.05 -16.27
N PRO A 80 -32.39 -1.93 -16.31
CA PRO A 80 -33.13 -1.09 -15.37
C PRO A 80 -32.79 -1.41 -13.92
N GLY A 81 -32.30 -0.43 -13.16
CA GLY A 81 -31.83 -0.62 -11.78
C GLY A 81 -30.38 -1.11 -11.65
N HIS A 82 -29.80 -1.74 -12.68
CA HIS A 82 -28.47 -2.35 -12.62
C HIS A 82 -27.50 -1.73 -13.64
N VAL A 83 -26.86 -0.62 -13.25
CA VAL A 83 -25.96 0.16 -14.12
C VAL A 83 -24.84 -0.70 -14.71
N LEU A 84 -24.18 -1.52 -13.87
CA LEU A 84 -23.12 -2.43 -14.29
C LEU A 84 -23.61 -3.87 -14.51
N GLY A 85 -24.92 -4.07 -14.62
CA GLY A 85 -25.53 -5.38 -14.73
C GLY A 85 -25.48 -6.19 -13.43
N THR A 86 -25.86 -7.46 -13.54
CA THR A 86 -25.91 -8.39 -12.41
C THR A 86 -25.04 -9.62 -12.65
N ASP A 87 -24.68 -10.31 -11.56
CA ASP A 87 -23.89 -11.54 -11.63
C ASP A 87 -24.76 -12.81 -11.77
N SER A 88 -24.14 -13.99 -11.68
CA SER A 88 -24.81 -15.28 -11.82
C SER A 88 -25.88 -15.57 -10.77
N LEU A 89 -25.89 -14.83 -9.66
CA LEU A 89 -26.88 -14.92 -8.59
C LEU A 89 -27.84 -13.72 -8.60
N GLY A 90 -27.77 -12.87 -9.63
CA GLY A 90 -28.58 -11.66 -9.75
C GLY A 90 -28.18 -10.54 -8.79
N ARG A 91 -26.98 -10.61 -8.18
CA ARG A 91 -26.50 -9.54 -7.30
C ARG A 91 -25.99 -8.37 -8.16
N ASP A 92 -26.24 -7.15 -7.73
CA ASP A 92 -25.83 -5.93 -8.44
C ASP A 92 -24.30 -5.77 -8.44
N ILE A 93 -23.69 -5.70 -9.62
CA ILE A 93 -22.23 -5.64 -9.76
C ILE A 93 -21.68 -4.31 -9.22
N LEU A 94 -22.37 -3.19 -9.44
CA LEU A 94 -21.92 -1.88 -8.97
C LEU A 94 -21.85 -1.81 -7.44
N SER A 95 -22.90 -2.25 -6.77
CA SER A 95 -22.97 -2.32 -5.30
C SER A 95 -21.88 -3.22 -4.73
N ARG A 96 -21.63 -4.37 -5.38
CA ARG A 96 -20.53 -5.26 -5.01
C ARG A 96 -19.16 -4.62 -5.21
N LEU A 97 -18.92 -3.88 -6.29
CA LEU A 97 -17.65 -3.16 -6.48
C LEU A 97 -17.42 -2.09 -5.40
N ILE A 98 -18.47 -1.31 -5.09
CA ILE A 98 -18.43 -0.28 -4.05
C ILE A 98 -18.08 -0.89 -2.70
N TYR A 99 -18.73 -1.99 -2.29
CA TYR A 99 -18.39 -2.66 -1.04
C TYR A 99 -17.02 -3.37 -1.09
N GLY A 100 -16.64 -3.92 -2.24
CA GLY A 100 -15.34 -4.55 -2.45
C GLY A 100 -14.18 -3.61 -2.27
N SER A 101 -14.36 -2.31 -2.57
CA SER A 101 -13.34 -1.27 -2.29
C SER A 101 -12.91 -1.25 -0.82
N ARG A 102 -13.83 -1.50 0.12
CA ARG A 102 -13.54 -1.57 1.56
C ARG A 102 -12.66 -2.76 1.89
N ILE A 103 -12.91 -3.91 1.27
CA ILE A 103 -12.14 -5.13 1.46
C ILE A 103 -10.73 -4.95 0.91
N THR A 104 -10.61 -4.39 -0.30
CA THR A 104 -9.30 -4.10 -0.91
C THR A 104 -8.48 -3.13 -0.04
N LEU A 105 -9.09 -2.03 0.41
CA LEU A 105 -8.41 -1.07 1.30
C LEU A 105 -8.03 -1.69 2.64
N TYR A 106 -8.88 -2.54 3.22
CA TYR A 106 -8.58 -3.27 4.45
C TYR A 106 -7.35 -4.16 4.30
N ILE A 107 -7.30 -4.98 3.23
CA ILE A 107 -6.17 -5.87 2.96
C ILE A 107 -4.89 -5.07 2.77
N VAL A 108 -4.93 -4.05 1.90
CA VAL A 108 -3.75 -3.23 1.59
C VAL A 108 -3.25 -2.50 2.82
N ALA A 109 -4.13 -1.88 3.61
CA ALA A 109 -3.75 -1.15 4.82
C ALA A 109 -3.08 -2.06 5.86
N LEU A 110 -3.61 -3.26 6.10
CA LEU A 110 -3.00 -4.19 7.06
C LEU A 110 -1.65 -4.71 6.58
N VAL A 111 -1.53 -5.11 5.32
CA VAL A 111 -0.25 -5.57 4.78
C VAL A 111 0.79 -4.43 4.76
N ALA A 112 0.37 -3.21 4.41
CA ALA A 112 1.20 -2.00 4.44
C ALA A 112 1.69 -1.63 5.84
N LEU A 113 1.00 -2.08 6.88
CA LEU A 113 1.42 -1.86 8.26
C LEU A 113 2.33 -2.98 8.76
N ILE A 114 1.92 -4.23 8.58
CA ILE A 114 2.57 -5.40 9.18
C ILE A 114 3.91 -5.70 8.50
N ALA A 115 3.94 -5.79 7.17
CA ALA A 115 5.14 -6.23 6.45
C ALA A 115 6.33 -5.25 6.58
N PRO A 116 6.13 -3.92 6.45
CA PRO A 116 7.22 -2.96 6.61
C PRO A 116 7.68 -2.84 8.05
N LEU A 117 6.78 -2.97 9.03
CA LEU A 117 7.15 -2.98 10.44
C LEU A 117 8.02 -4.20 10.78
N ALA A 118 7.61 -5.39 10.33
CA ALA A 118 8.41 -6.60 10.48
C ALA A 118 9.78 -6.44 9.79
N GLY A 119 9.79 -5.91 8.58
CA GLY A 119 11.01 -5.62 7.84
C GLY A 119 11.92 -4.61 8.56
N LEU A 120 11.37 -3.50 9.05
CA LEU A 120 12.10 -2.48 9.80
C LEU A 120 12.77 -3.09 11.04
N ILE A 121 12.05 -3.90 11.81
CA ILE A 121 12.59 -4.56 13.01
C ILE A 121 13.74 -5.50 12.62
N VAL A 122 13.51 -6.41 11.68
CA VAL A 122 14.52 -7.40 11.27
C VAL A 122 15.74 -6.73 10.64
N GLY A 123 15.52 -5.77 9.74
CA GLY A 123 16.58 -5.07 9.03
C GLY A 123 17.43 -4.19 9.94
N THR A 124 16.80 -3.43 10.84
CA THR A 124 17.55 -2.59 11.80
C THR A 124 18.29 -3.44 12.82
N LEU A 125 17.73 -4.57 13.26
CA LEU A 125 18.44 -5.49 14.15
C LEU A 125 19.67 -6.11 13.48
N ALA A 126 19.51 -6.61 12.25
CA ALA A 126 20.60 -7.15 11.45
C ALA A 126 21.70 -6.10 11.20
N GLY A 127 21.29 -4.92 10.72
CA GLY A 127 22.20 -3.82 10.41
C GLY A 127 22.89 -3.24 11.65
N TYR A 128 22.22 -3.16 12.80
CA TYR A 128 22.81 -2.56 14.01
C TYR A 128 23.73 -3.55 14.75
N ALA A 129 23.30 -4.80 14.95
CA ALA A 129 24.07 -5.81 15.67
C ALA A 129 25.28 -6.30 14.87
N GLY A 130 25.15 -6.47 13.54
CA GLY A 130 26.20 -7.02 12.70
C GLY A 130 26.56 -8.48 13.02
N GLY A 131 27.70 -8.94 12.48
CA GLY A 131 28.27 -10.25 12.77
C GLY A 131 27.33 -11.41 12.45
N TRP A 132 27.22 -12.36 13.39
CA TRP A 132 26.37 -13.55 13.21
C TRP A 132 24.87 -13.25 13.14
N VAL A 133 24.39 -12.24 13.89
CA VAL A 133 22.97 -11.84 13.88
C VAL A 133 22.57 -11.36 12.48
N ASP A 134 23.42 -10.54 11.87
CA ASP A 134 23.24 -10.09 10.49
C ASP A 134 23.21 -11.29 9.52
N ALA A 135 24.20 -12.17 9.61
CA ALA A 135 24.29 -13.35 8.76
C ALA A 135 23.04 -14.23 8.83
N VAL A 136 22.55 -14.56 10.04
CA VAL A 136 21.37 -15.42 10.21
C VAL A 136 20.10 -14.74 9.71
N LEU A 137 19.85 -13.50 10.11
CA LEU A 137 18.63 -12.80 9.70
C LEU A 137 18.59 -12.56 8.19
N MET A 138 19.74 -12.24 7.57
CA MET A 138 19.82 -12.10 6.12
C MET A 138 19.71 -13.42 5.40
N ARG A 139 20.22 -14.53 5.95
CA ARG A 139 19.98 -15.87 5.39
C ARG A 139 18.50 -16.24 5.41
N ILE A 140 17.78 -15.97 6.50
CA ILE A 140 16.31 -16.16 6.55
C ILE A 140 15.64 -15.28 5.49
N THR A 141 16.01 -14.01 5.40
CA THR A 141 15.50 -13.08 4.39
C THR A 141 15.73 -13.59 2.96
N ASP A 142 16.93 -14.11 2.69
CA ASP A 142 17.34 -14.67 1.39
C ASP A 142 16.50 -15.91 1.03
N ILE A 143 16.16 -16.77 2.00
CA ILE A 143 15.29 -17.94 1.79
C ILE A 143 13.92 -17.50 1.28
N PHE A 144 13.27 -16.52 1.94
CA PHE A 144 11.95 -16.05 1.50
C PHE A 144 11.99 -15.42 0.11
N LEU A 145 13.06 -14.69 -0.21
CA LEU A 145 13.23 -14.03 -1.52
C LEU A 145 13.55 -15.01 -2.65
N ALA A 146 14.02 -16.22 -2.34
CA ALA A 146 14.27 -17.26 -3.34
C ALA A 146 12.97 -17.85 -3.92
N PHE A 147 11.86 -17.77 -3.17
CA PHE A 147 10.56 -18.26 -3.63
C PHE A 147 9.77 -17.17 -4.36
N PRO A 148 9.02 -17.52 -5.42
CA PRO A 148 8.04 -16.61 -5.98
C PRO A 148 7.01 -16.21 -4.91
N ARG A 149 6.84 -14.91 -4.68
CA ARG A 149 5.99 -14.36 -3.61
C ARG A 149 4.58 -14.94 -3.60
N LEU A 150 3.96 -15.05 -4.77
CA LEU A 150 2.59 -15.58 -4.91
C LEU A 150 2.53 -17.08 -4.52
N VAL A 151 3.51 -17.87 -4.94
CA VAL A 151 3.57 -19.31 -4.62
C VAL A 151 3.70 -19.53 -3.12
N LEU A 152 4.56 -18.74 -2.47
CA LEU A 152 4.74 -18.84 -1.02
C LEU A 152 3.50 -18.36 -0.26
N ALA A 153 2.84 -17.29 -0.73
CA ALA A 153 1.59 -16.82 -0.14
C ALA A 153 0.49 -17.90 -0.27
N LEU A 154 0.37 -18.56 -1.43
CA LEU A 154 -0.57 -19.67 -1.63
C LEU A 154 -0.30 -20.83 -0.67
N ALA A 155 0.95 -21.21 -0.47
CA ALA A 155 1.32 -22.27 0.47
C ALA A 155 0.91 -21.92 1.91
N PHE A 156 1.14 -20.68 2.35
CA PHE A 156 0.73 -20.23 3.67
C PHE A 156 -0.79 -20.19 3.84
N VAL A 157 -1.54 -19.67 2.86
CA VAL A 157 -3.00 -19.67 2.96
C VAL A 157 -3.57 -21.08 2.92
N ALA A 158 -3.00 -21.98 2.12
CA ALA A 158 -3.41 -23.38 2.11
C ALA A 158 -3.21 -24.05 3.49
N ALA A 159 -2.16 -23.66 4.23
CA ALA A 159 -1.92 -24.16 5.58
C ALA A 159 -2.80 -23.48 6.65
N LEU A 160 -3.05 -22.17 6.54
CA LEU A 160 -3.83 -21.38 7.50
C LEU A 160 -5.35 -21.51 7.30
N GLY A 161 -5.78 -21.92 6.10
CA GLY A 161 -7.17 -21.94 5.67
C GLY A 161 -7.57 -20.69 4.88
N ALA A 162 -8.59 -20.81 4.04
CA ALA A 162 -9.08 -19.70 3.22
C ALA A 162 -9.76 -18.62 4.08
N GLY A 163 -9.56 -17.35 3.71
CA GLY A 163 -10.16 -16.22 4.42
C GLY A 163 -9.36 -14.92 4.23
N ILE A 164 -10.01 -13.77 4.45
CA ILE A 164 -9.39 -12.45 4.28
C ILE A 164 -8.22 -12.28 5.27
N GLU A 165 -8.41 -12.65 6.54
CA GLU A 165 -7.38 -12.51 7.58
C GLU A 165 -6.17 -13.39 7.30
N ASN A 166 -6.39 -14.64 6.93
CA ASN A 166 -5.33 -15.58 6.58
C ASN A 166 -4.58 -15.14 5.31
N ALA A 167 -5.29 -14.59 4.32
CA ALA A 167 -4.66 -14.00 3.13
C ALA A 167 -3.79 -12.80 3.50
N VAL A 168 -4.25 -11.90 4.39
CA VAL A 168 -3.46 -10.77 4.90
C VAL A 168 -2.20 -11.25 5.61
N LEU A 169 -2.31 -12.26 6.48
CA LEU A 169 -1.17 -12.84 7.19
C LEU A 169 -0.18 -13.47 6.22
N ALA A 170 -0.64 -14.28 5.27
CA ALA A 170 0.21 -14.93 4.27
C ALA A 170 0.93 -13.92 3.37
N ILE A 171 0.23 -12.88 2.90
CA ILE A 171 0.86 -11.83 2.10
C ILE A 171 1.87 -11.06 2.96
N SER A 172 1.56 -10.75 4.21
CA SER A 172 2.47 -10.01 5.10
C SER A 172 3.75 -10.81 5.40
N LEU A 173 3.61 -12.12 5.67
CA LEU A 173 4.72 -13.05 5.91
C LEU A 173 5.64 -13.22 4.71
N THR A 174 5.16 -12.95 3.50
CA THR A 174 5.96 -13.05 2.28
C THR A 174 6.46 -11.70 1.77
N ALA A 175 5.91 -10.60 2.27
CA ALA A 175 6.21 -9.23 1.81
C ALA A 175 7.26 -8.49 2.63
N TRP A 176 7.56 -8.93 3.86
CA TRP A 176 8.53 -8.27 4.74
C TRP A 176 10.01 -8.25 4.25
N PRO A 177 10.54 -9.23 3.48
CA PRO A 177 11.98 -9.32 3.20
C PRO A 177 12.60 -8.13 2.45
N PRO A 178 11.96 -7.55 1.41
CA PRO A 178 12.51 -6.35 0.75
C PRO A 178 12.64 -5.15 1.70
N TYR A 179 11.68 -4.98 2.61
CA TYR A 179 11.71 -3.92 3.62
C TYR A 179 12.87 -4.13 4.62
N ALA A 180 13.14 -5.39 5.00
CA ALA A 180 14.29 -5.73 5.85
C ALA A 180 15.64 -5.40 5.19
N ARG A 181 15.78 -5.65 3.88
CA ARG A 181 17.02 -5.32 3.15
C ARG A 181 17.26 -3.80 3.09
N ILE A 182 16.22 -3.01 2.84
CA ILE A 182 16.31 -1.54 2.82
C ILE A 182 16.70 -1.03 4.22
N ALA A 183 15.95 -1.42 5.24
CA ALA A 183 16.20 -0.99 6.61
C ALA A 183 17.61 -1.40 7.09
N ARG A 184 18.10 -2.59 6.71
CA ARG A 184 19.47 -3.02 6.98
C ARG A 184 20.49 -2.13 6.28
N ALA A 185 20.34 -1.89 4.99
CA ALA A 185 21.30 -1.12 4.20
C ALA A 185 21.48 0.29 4.79
N GLU A 186 20.37 0.96 5.09
CA GLU A 186 20.42 2.29 5.71
C GLU A 186 20.96 2.26 7.13
N THR A 187 20.59 1.25 7.93
CA THR A 187 21.14 1.08 9.27
C THR A 187 22.66 0.93 9.23
N LEU A 188 23.21 0.19 8.26
CA LEU A 188 24.66 0.04 8.08
C LEU A 188 25.33 1.38 7.75
N THR A 189 24.71 2.22 6.91
CA THR A 189 25.21 3.56 6.59
C THR A 189 25.13 4.50 7.79
N ILE A 190 24.00 4.52 8.50
CA ILE A 190 23.75 5.45 9.60
C ILE A 190 24.60 5.07 10.82
N ARG A 191 24.75 3.78 11.14
CA ARG A 191 25.48 3.35 12.34
C ARG A 191 26.96 3.73 12.33
N SER A 192 27.56 3.89 11.15
CA SER A 192 28.96 4.28 10.96
C SER A 192 29.16 5.80 10.85
N SER A 193 28.11 6.60 11.05
CA SER A 193 28.21 8.06 10.97
C SER A 193 28.73 8.68 12.28
N ASP A 194 29.45 9.81 12.15
CA ASP A 194 29.93 10.60 13.29
C ASP A 194 28.77 11.08 14.18
N TYR A 195 27.60 11.29 13.58
CA TYR A 195 26.36 11.61 14.29
C TYR A 195 26.00 10.56 15.35
N ILE A 196 26.07 9.27 15.00
CA ILE A 196 25.77 8.19 15.95
C ILE A 196 26.88 8.04 16.99
N SER A 197 28.15 8.23 16.61
CA SER A 197 29.27 8.26 17.54
C SER A 197 29.10 9.35 18.61
N ALA A 198 28.71 10.57 18.21
CA ALA A 198 28.42 11.66 19.15
C ALA A 198 27.25 11.35 20.09
N VAL A 199 26.18 10.72 19.57
CA VAL A 199 25.03 10.29 20.38
C VAL A 199 25.42 9.20 21.40
N ARG A 200 26.32 8.28 21.04
CA ARG A 200 26.88 7.28 21.97
C ARG A 200 27.71 7.92 23.07
N LEU A 201 28.55 8.90 22.74
CA LEU A 201 29.34 9.66 23.73
C LEU A 201 28.46 10.41 24.75
N GLN A 202 27.23 10.78 24.36
CA GLN A 202 26.23 11.35 25.26
C GLN A 202 25.51 10.30 26.14
N GLY A 203 25.94 9.03 26.13
CA GLY A 203 25.40 7.96 26.96
C GLY A 203 24.13 7.29 26.41
N ALA A 204 23.80 7.46 25.12
CA ALA A 204 22.64 6.81 24.54
C ALA A 204 22.88 5.29 24.35
N GLY A 205 22.00 4.47 24.95
CA GLY A 205 22.01 3.02 24.75
C GLY A 205 21.50 2.58 23.37
N PRO A 206 21.73 1.30 22.98
CA PRO A 206 21.37 0.75 21.66
C PRO A 206 19.90 0.97 21.26
N ILE A 207 18.96 0.70 22.15
CA ILE A 207 17.52 0.84 21.88
C ILE A 207 17.16 2.30 21.60
N ARG A 208 17.74 3.24 22.35
CA ARG A 208 17.53 4.68 22.14
C ARG A 208 18.09 5.11 20.79
N ILE A 209 19.26 4.59 20.40
CA ILE A 209 19.87 4.86 19.10
C ILE A 209 18.96 4.36 17.98
N ILE A 210 18.54 3.09 18.04
CA ILE A 210 17.70 2.47 17.01
C ILE A 210 16.38 3.24 16.87
N THR A 211 15.62 3.41 17.96
CA THR A 211 14.26 3.96 17.90
C THR A 211 14.19 5.47 17.66
N LYS A 212 15.12 6.26 18.21
CA LYS A 212 15.08 7.73 18.11
C LYS A 212 15.94 8.31 17.01
N HIS A 213 16.93 7.56 16.49
CA HIS A 213 17.89 8.08 15.53
C HIS A 213 17.90 7.30 14.22
N ILE A 214 17.78 5.96 14.24
CA ILE A 214 17.83 5.15 13.02
C ILE A 214 16.43 4.99 12.39
N TRP A 215 15.43 4.56 13.16
CA TRP A 215 14.07 4.32 12.66
C TRP A 215 13.45 5.52 11.96
N PRO A 216 13.53 6.77 12.47
CA PRO A 216 12.94 7.91 11.78
C PRO A 216 13.53 8.15 10.38
N LEU A 217 14.81 7.82 10.18
CA LEU A 217 15.46 7.91 8.88
C LEU A 217 14.97 6.79 7.96
N CYS A 218 14.92 5.55 8.45
CA CYS A 218 14.45 4.42 7.65
C CYS A 218 12.97 4.49 7.28
N ILE A 219 12.12 5.03 8.16
CA ILE A 219 10.67 5.14 7.89
C ILE A 219 10.41 5.95 6.62
N SER A 220 11.24 6.96 6.33
CA SER A 220 11.04 7.81 5.14
C SER A 220 11.20 7.02 3.83
N SER A 221 12.23 6.18 3.72
CA SER A 221 12.46 5.33 2.54
C SER A 221 11.49 4.14 2.50
N LEU A 222 11.13 3.59 3.66
CA LEU A 222 10.11 2.55 3.80
C LEU A 222 8.76 3.04 3.28
N ILE A 223 8.33 4.26 3.61
CA ILE A 223 7.06 4.82 3.13
C ILE A 223 7.03 4.84 1.59
N VAL A 224 8.08 5.35 0.94
CA VAL A 224 8.18 5.34 -0.53
C VAL A 224 8.10 3.93 -1.07
N ARG A 225 8.87 3.00 -0.48
CA ARG A 225 8.85 1.61 -0.93
C ARG A 225 7.47 0.97 -0.78
N VAL A 226 6.80 1.21 0.34
CA VAL A 226 5.46 0.70 0.61
C VAL A 226 4.50 1.16 -0.46
N THR A 227 4.49 2.44 -0.80
CA THR A 227 3.59 2.98 -1.83
C THR A 227 3.75 2.29 -3.18
N LEU A 228 4.99 2.01 -3.59
CA LEU A 228 5.29 1.29 -4.83
C LEU A 228 4.91 -0.20 -4.78
N ASP A 229 4.97 -0.82 -3.60
CA ASP A 229 4.62 -2.23 -3.40
C ASP A 229 3.09 -2.47 -3.29
N MET A 230 2.28 -1.42 -3.08
CA MET A 230 0.82 -1.54 -2.90
C MET A 230 0.13 -2.23 -4.08
N ALA A 231 0.50 -1.89 -5.32
CA ALA A 231 -0.06 -2.52 -6.51
C ALA A 231 0.19 -4.04 -6.53
N GLY A 232 1.41 -4.45 -6.17
CA GLY A 232 1.77 -5.86 -6.05
C GLY A 232 0.99 -6.59 -4.94
N ILE A 233 0.70 -5.90 -3.83
CA ILE A 233 -0.13 -6.43 -2.74
C ILE A 233 -1.58 -6.63 -3.20
N ILE A 234 -2.14 -5.66 -3.93
CA ILE A 234 -3.50 -5.75 -4.47
C ILE A 234 -3.60 -6.93 -5.44
N LEU A 235 -2.65 -7.06 -6.37
CA LEU A 235 -2.60 -8.18 -7.32
C LEU A 235 -2.45 -9.53 -6.60
N ALA A 236 -1.63 -9.61 -5.56
CA ALA A 236 -1.49 -10.83 -4.76
C ALA A 236 -2.79 -11.19 -4.05
N ALA A 237 -3.45 -10.22 -3.43
CA ALA A 237 -4.73 -10.42 -2.75
C ALA A 237 -5.82 -10.88 -3.71
N ALA A 238 -5.95 -10.21 -4.86
CA ALA A 238 -6.88 -10.58 -5.91
C ALA A 238 -6.54 -11.96 -6.51
N GLY A 239 -5.27 -12.30 -6.65
CA GLY A 239 -4.82 -13.63 -7.11
C GLY A 239 -5.22 -14.74 -6.14
N LEU A 240 -5.05 -14.52 -4.83
CA LEU A 240 -5.52 -15.45 -3.80
C LEU A 240 -7.05 -15.59 -3.81
N GLY A 241 -7.77 -14.46 -3.91
CA GLY A 241 -9.23 -14.44 -4.06
C GLY A 241 -9.70 -15.18 -5.31
N PHE A 242 -9.02 -14.97 -6.43
CA PHE A 242 -9.30 -15.64 -7.69
C PHE A 242 -9.13 -17.16 -7.60
N LEU A 243 -8.15 -17.62 -6.83
CA LEU A 243 -7.88 -19.04 -6.57
C LEU A 243 -8.78 -19.63 -5.47
N GLY A 244 -9.71 -18.86 -4.90
CA GLY A 244 -10.65 -19.32 -3.87
C GLY A 244 -10.07 -19.37 -2.46
N LEU A 245 -8.85 -18.86 -2.28
CA LEU A 245 -8.12 -18.86 -1.01
C LEU A 245 -8.29 -17.53 -0.24
N GLY A 246 -8.85 -16.51 -0.88
CA GLY A 246 -9.16 -15.22 -0.26
C GLY A 246 -10.52 -15.20 0.45
N ALA A 247 -11.29 -14.14 0.20
CA ALA A 247 -12.61 -13.98 0.79
C ALA A 247 -13.57 -15.10 0.34
N GLN A 248 -14.41 -15.55 1.26
CA GLN A 248 -15.41 -16.57 0.98
C GLN A 248 -16.76 -15.94 0.62
N PRO A 249 -17.57 -16.55 -0.27
CA PRO A 249 -18.93 -16.09 -0.55
C PRO A 249 -19.75 -15.94 0.74
N PRO A 250 -20.63 -14.93 0.85
CA PRO A 250 -21.10 -14.02 -0.21
C PRO A 250 -20.28 -12.72 -0.37
N SER A 251 -19.11 -12.63 0.27
CA SER A 251 -18.26 -11.43 0.31
C SER A 251 -17.96 -10.85 -1.09
N PRO A 252 -18.09 -9.53 -1.31
CA PRO A 252 -17.84 -8.91 -2.60
C PRO A 252 -16.36 -8.56 -2.79
N GLU A 253 -15.46 -9.53 -2.69
CA GLU A 253 -14.03 -9.33 -2.97
C GLU A 253 -13.75 -9.41 -4.47
N TRP A 254 -12.99 -8.46 -5.01
CA TRP A 254 -12.83 -8.28 -6.45
C TRP A 254 -12.17 -9.49 -7.15
N GLY A 255 -11.16 -10.11 -6.55
CA GLY A 255 -10.54 -11.34 -7.08
C GLY A 255 -11.52 -12.52 -7.16
N ALA A 256 -12.31 -12.73 -6.10
CA ALA A 256 -13.37 -13.73 -6.06
C ALA A 256 -14.46 -13.45 -7.11
N MET A 257 -14.85 -12.18 -7.28
CA MET A 257 -15.80 -11.77 -8.33
C MET A 257 -15.30 -12.11 -9.74
N ILE A 258 -14.00 -11.93 -10.02
CA ILE A 258 -13.39 -12.34 -11.29
C ILE A 258 -13.46 -13.87 -11.44
N SER A 259 -13.19 -14.63 -10.37
CA SER A 259 -13.25 -16.10 -10.40
C SER A 259 -14.64 -16.63 -10.71
N GLU A 260 -15.68 -16.01 -10.13
CA GLU A 260 -17.07 -16.33 -10.39
C GLU A 260 -17.45 -15.96 -11.84
N GLY A 261 -17.06 -14.76 -12.29
CA GLY A 261 -17.35 -14.25 -13.63
C GLY A 261 -16.61 -14.98 -14.77
N ARG A 262 -15.47 -15.62 -14.52
CA ARG A 262 -14.65 -16.27 -15.57
C ARG A 262 -15.41 -17.30 -16.40
N ARG A 263 -16.40 -17.97 -15.79
CA ARG A 263 -17.23 -18.99 -16.45
C ARG A 263 -18.17 -18.41 -17.50
N PHE A 264 -18.45 -17.12 -17.42
CA PHE A 264 -19.39 -16.40 -18.27
C PHE A 264 -18.69 -15.42 -19.20
N ILE A 265 -17.35 -15.46 -19.30
CA ILE A 265 -16.59 -14.40 -19.98
C ILE A 265 -16.91 -14.26 -21.47
N LEU A 266 -17.32 -15.34 -22.14
CA LEU A 266 -17.65 -15.31 -23.57
C LEU A 266 -19.02 -14.66 -23.83
N ASP A 267 -19.99 -14.90 -22.96
CA ASP A 267 -21.38 -14.46 -23.16
C ASP A 267 -21.72 -13.19 -22.35
N HIS A 268 -21.13 -13.05 -21.17
CA HIS A 268 -21.39 -12.00 -20.17
C HIS A 268 -20.06 -11.43 -19.63
N TRP A 269 -19.22 -10.95 -20.54
CA TRP A 269 -17.85 -10.49 -20.27
C TRP A 269 -17.73 -9.45 -19.16
N TRP A 270 -18.75 -8.60 -18.96
CA TRP A 270 -18.72 -7.52 -17.96
C TRP A 270 -18.63 -8.04 -16.53
N VAL A 271 -19.17 -9.24 -16.25
CA VAL A 271 -19.19 -9.83 -14.90
C VAL A 271 -17.77 -10.02 -14.36
N ALA A 272 -16.84 -10.48 -15.19
CA ALA A 272 -15.41 -10.61 -14.83
C ALA A 272 -14.62 -9.31 -15.08
N THR A 273 -14.97 -8.56 -16.12
CA THR A 273 -14.17 -7.40 -16.55
C THR A 273 -14.30 -6.22 -15.61
N MET A 274 -15.49 -5.94 -15.06
CA MET A 274 -15.71 -4.80 -14.17
C MET A 274 -14.86 -4.85 -12.88
N PRO A 275 -14.80 -5.96 -12.12
CA PRO A 275 -13.86 -6.06 -11.00
C PRO A 275 -12.38 -6.04 -11.44
N GLY A 276 -12.06 -6.56 -12.63
CA GLY A 276 -10.72 -6.46 -13.21
C GLY A 276 -10.29 -5.01 -13.48
N LEU A 277 -11.18 -4.18 -14.03
CA LEU A 277 -10.96 -2.75 -14.25
C LEU A 277 -10.80 -1.99 -12.93
N ALA A 278 -11.55 -2.36 -11.89
CA ALA A 278 -11.39 -1.78 -10.56
C ALA A 278 -10.00 -2.07 -9.98
N ILE A 279 -9.55 -3.33 -10.03
CA ILE A 279 -8.20 -3.73 -9.60
C ILE A 279 -7.14 -2.97 -10.39
N PHE A 280 -7.25 -2.94 -11.72
CA PHE A 280 -6.32 -2.24 -12.59
C PHE A 280 -6.22 -0.74 -12.24
N THR A 281 -7.36 -0.06 -12.15
CA THR A 281 -7.44 1.39 -11.88
C THR A 281 -6.81 1.74 -10.53
N VAL A 282 -7.13 0.97 -9.49
CA VAL A 282 -6.58 1.21 -8.15
C VAL A 282 -5.09 0.89 -8.09
N SER A 283 -4.66 -0.21 -8.73
CA SER A 283 -3.24 -0.59 -8.76
C SER A 283 -2.40 0.45 -9.51
N LEU A 284 -2.92 0.97 -10.62
CA LEU A 284 -2.31 2.06 -11.36
C LEU A 284 -2.23 3.33 -10.50
N ALA A 285 -3.30 3.69 -9.79
CA ALA A 285 -3.31 4.88 -8.94
C ALA A 285 -2.25 4.83 -7.83
N PHE A 286 -2.08 3.68 -7.17
CA PHE A 286 -1.02 3.50 -6.18
C PHE A 286 0.39 3.59 -6.78
N ASN A 287 0.61 3.04 -7.97
CA ASN A 287 1.89 3.18 -8.66
C ASN A 287 2.18 4.65 -8.99
N LEU A 288 1.23 5.36 -9.61
CA LEU A 288 1.39 6.78 -9.97
C LEU A 288 1.64 7.66 -8.73
N LEU A 289 0.93 7.39 -7.63
CA LEU A 289 1.15 8.08 -6.36
C LEU A 289 2.54 7.78 -5.79
N GLY A 290 2.97 6.52 -5.83
CA GLY A 290 4.27 6.09 -5.31
C GLY A 290 5.44 6.69 -6.08
N ASP A 291 5.34 6.76 -7.41
CA ASP A 291 6.36 7.41 -8.25
C ASP A 291 6.48 8.89 -7.92
N GLY A 292 5.36 9.63 -7.83
CA GLY A 292 5.39 11.03 -7.43
C GLY A 292 5.93 11.27 -6.01
N LEU A 293 5.64 10.36 -5.07
CA LEU A 293 6.17 10.45 -3.71
C LEU A 293 7.68 10.18 -3.68
N ARG A 294 8.16 9.26 -4.52
CA ARG A 294 9.58 9.00 -4.70
C ARG A 294 10.32 10.22 -5.23
N ASP A 295 9.80 10.87 -6.26
CA ASP A 295 10.43 12.05 -6.89
C ASP A 295 10.62 13.21 -5.89
N VAL A 296 9.67 13.37 -4.96
CA VAL A 296 9.72 14.44 -3.95
C VAL A 296 10.67 14.13 -2.80
N LEU A 297 10.85 12.84 -2.50
CA LEU A 297 11.64 12.38 -1.36
C LEU A 297 13.07 11.96 -1.73
N ASP A 298 13.40 11.80 -3.02
CA ASP A 298 14.77 11.57 -3.49
C ASP A 298 15.56 12.89 -3.55
N PRO A 299 16.58 13.11 -2.68
CA PRO A 299 17.28 14.40 -2.59
C PRO A 299 18.22 14.71 -3.77
N LYS A 300 18.34 13.82 -4.76
CA LYS A 300 19.38 13.89 -5.79
C LYS A 300 19.09 14.82 -6.97
N ASP A 301 17.86 15.27 -7.14
CA ASP A 301 17.50 16.14 -8.27
C ASP A 301 17.62 17.65 -7.95
N GLY A 302 18.04 18.02 -6.73
CA GLY A 302 18.26 19.41 -6.33
C GLY A 302 19.66 19.97 -6.59
N GLY A 303 20.56 19.21 -7.24
CA GLY A 303 21.98 19.56 -7.38
C GLY A 303 22.43 20.04 -8.77
N ASN A 304 21.53 20.17 -9.75
CA ASN A 304 21.94 20.50 -11.11
C ASN A 304 20.90 21.37 -11.84
N GLN A 305 20.62 22.57 -11.31
CA GLN A 305 20.19 23.75 -12.06
C GLN A 305 20.80 25.00 -11.43
#